data_AF-A0A9Q0S9C2-F1
#
_entry.id   AF-A0A9Q0S9C2-F1
#
_cell.length_a   1.000
_cell.length_b   1.000
_cell.length_c   1.000
_cell.angle_alpha   90.00
_cell.angle_beta   90.00
_cell.angle_gamma   90.00
#
_symmetry.space_group_name_H-M   'P 1'
#
loop_
_entity.id
_entity.type
_entity.pdbx_description
1 polymer ?
#
loop_
_entity_poly.entity_id
_entity_poly.type
_entity_poly.pdbx_seq_one_letter_code
_entity_poly.pdbx_strand_id
1 'polypeptide(L)'
;MPELINQNGKPSNLYLKNRACKSSIITDLSKLISKVKSCNKTEIEKISVYAKERVEYAGLIAKCILNNGAKSIANLYVIDSIIKNVRGVYITLFSDRSMIRRFSETFESAESNIRLKMFTLRHSWNGVFSPRLLNEIDREISKSDSNWPVMEFEKIYSYSVSIHQ
;
A
#
# COMPACT_ATOMS: atom_id res chain seq x y z
N MET A 1 -17.74 10.74 -8.11
CA MET A 1 -18.29 11.07 -9.44
C MET A 1 -19.80 10.95 -9.36
N PRO A 2 -20.56 11.98 -9.78
CA PRO A 2 -22.02 11.96 -9.77
C PRO A 2 -22.60 10.91 -10.73
N GLU A 3 -23.83 10.46 -10.48
CA GLU A 3 -24.59 9.59 -11.38
C GLU A 3 -24.93 10.31 -12.69
N LEU A 4 -24.37 9.82 -13.80
CA LEU A 4 -24.69 10.34 -15.14
C LEU A 4 -25.94 9.62 -15.66
N ILE A 5 -27.05 10.33 -15.65
CA ILE A 5 -28.36 9.88 -16.07
C ILE A 5 -28.51 10.11 -17.59
N ASN A 6 -29.06 9.15 -18.33
CA ASN A 6 -29.38 9.30 -19.74
C ASN A 6 -30.70 10.08 -19.93
N GLN A 7 -31.02 10.42 -21.18
CA GLN A 7 -32.24 11.13 -21.59
C GLN A 7 -33.57 10.47 -21.13
N ASN A 8 -33.53 9.21 -20.64
CA ASN A 8 -34.69 8.47 -20.14
C ASN A 8 -34.71 8.34 -18.60
N GLY A 9 -33.93 9.14 -17.88
CA GLY A 9 -33.87 9.06 -16.41
C GLY A 9 -33.16 7.81 -15.86
N LYS A 10 -32.52 7.00 -16.71
CA LYS A 10 -31.79 5.78 -16.32
C LYS A 10 -30.29 6.02 -16.27
N PRO A 11 -29.51 5.32 -15.43
CA PRO A 11 -28.06 5.43 -15.44
C PRO A 11 -27.49 5.13 -16.83
N SER A 12 -26.58 5.96 -17.32
CA SER A 12 -25.95 5.79 -18.64
C SER A 12 -25.23 4.44 -18.77
N ASN A 13 -25.19 3.87 -19.98
CA ASN A 13 -24.50 2.60 -20.24
C ASN A 13 -23.00 2.68 -19.88
N LEU A 14 -22.36 3.83 -20.16
CA LEU A 14 -20.98 4.10 -19.75
C LEU A 14 -20.81 4.09 -18.23
N TYR A 15 -21.75 4.68 -17.47
CA TYR A 15 -21.75 4.63 -16.01
C TYR A 15 -21.90 3.20 -15.49
N LEU A 16 -22.82 2.41 -16.06
CA LEU A 16 -23.05 1.02 -15.68
C LEU A 16 -21.82 0.14 -16.00
N LYS A 17 -21.21 0.30 -17.17
CA LYS A 17 -20.00 -0.41 -17.59
C LYS A 17 -18.81 -0.09 -16.68
N ASN A 18 -18.61 1.19 -16.35
CA ASN A 18 -17.55 1.62 -15.44
C ASN A 18 -17.79 1.08 -14.01
N ARG A 19 -19.04 1.13 -13.52
CA ARG A 19 -19.42 0.55 -12.21
C ARG A 19 -19.17 -0.95 -12.15
N ALA A 20 -19.56 -1.70 -13.18
CA ALA A 20 -19.33 -3.14 -13.26
C ALA A 20 -17.83 -3.46 -13.29
N CYS A 21 -17.03 -2.70 -14.07
CA CYS A 21 -15.59 -2.86 -14.13
C CYS A 21 -14.92 -2.64 -12.76
N LYS A 22 -15.25 -1.54 -12.07
CA LYS A 22 -14.76 -1.27 -10.71
C LYS A 22 -15.12 -2.39 -9.73
N SER A 23 -16.34 -2.92 -9.80
CA SER A 23 -16.79 -4.03 -8.96
C SER A 23 -15.98 -5.31 -9.21
N SER A 24 -15.72 -5.63 -10.48
CA SER A 24 -14.87 -6.77 -10.85
C SER A 24 -13.47 -6.61 -10.28
N ILE A 25 -12.87 -5.42 -10.42
CA ILE A 25 -11.51 -5.15 -9.91
C ILE A 25 -11.43 -5.36 -8.40
N ILE A 26 -12.39 -4.81 -7.64
CA ILE A 26 -12.43 -4.99 -6.19
C ILE A 26 -12.55 -6.48 -5.83
N THR A 27 -13.42 -7.21 -6.53
CA THR A 27 -13.67 -8.63 -6.29
C THR A 27 -12.44 -9.47 -6.57
N ASP A 28 -11.80 -9.25 -7.71
CA ASP A 28 -10.60 -9.99 -8.13
C ASP A 28 -9.43 -9.69 -7.20
N LEU A 29 -9.21 -8.41 -6.86
CA LEU A 29 -8.14 -8.03 -5.95
C LEU A 29 -8.36 -8.60 -4.55
N SER A 30 -9.60 -8.59 -4.04
CA SER A 30 -9.94 -9.19 -2.74
C SER A 30 -9.65 -10.69 -2.72
N LYS A 31 -9.95 -11.40 -3.82
CA LYS A 31 -9.61 -12.82 -3.98
C LYS A 31 -8.12 -13.08 -4.10
N LEU A 32 -7.36 -12.19 -4.72
CA LEU A 32 -5.90 -12.31 -4.79
C LEU A 32 -5.26 -12.07 -3.42
N ILE A 33 -5.66 -11.00 -2.73
CA ILE A 33 -5.15 -10.64 -1.40
C ILE A 33 -5.44 -11.75 -0.38
N SER A 34 -6.62 -12.37 -0.41
CA SER A 34 -6.98 -13.44 0.54
C SER A 34 -6.12 -14.71 0.40
N LYS A 35 -5.45 -14.89 -0.75
CA LYS A 35 -4.53 -16.01 -1.00
C LYS A 35 -3.14 -15.77 -0.43
N VAL A 36 -2.73 -14.51 -0.25
CA VAL A 36 -1.41 -14.12 0.28
C VAL A 36 -1.32 -14.40 1.79
N LYS A 37 -1.30 -15.68 2.17
CA LYS A 37 -1.26 -16.11 3.59
C LYS A 37 0.16 -16.33 4.11
N SER A 38 1.16 -16.48 3.24
CA SER A 38 2.51 -16.94 3.64
C SER A 38 3.68 -16.09 3.10
N CYS A 39 3.45 -14.83 2.70
CA CYS A 39 4.47 -14.00 2.04
C CYS A 39 5.05 -14.66 0.77
N ASN A 40 4.25 -15.43 0.04
CA ASN A 40 4.69 -16.10 -1.18
C ASN A 40 4.99 -15.06 -2.27
N LYS A 41 6.24 -15.04 -2.73
CA LYS A 41 6.73 -14.12 -3.76
C LYS A 41 5.89 -14.17 -5.05
N THR A 42 5.52 -15.36 -5.52
CA THR A 42 4.72 -15.56 -6.73
C THR A 42 3.33 -14.94 -6.62
N GLU A 43 2.71 -15.00 -5.43
CA GLU A 43 1.38 -14.40 -5.22
C GLU A 43 1.45 -12.87 -5.16
N ILE A 44 2.49 -12.34 -4.51
CA ILE A 44 2.78 -10.90 -4.44
C ILE A 44 3.08 -10.34 -5.84
N GLU A 45 3.86 -11.06 -6.64
CA GLU A 45 4.17 -10.70 -8.02
C GLU A 45 2.91 -10.67 -8.89
N LYS A 46 2.02 -11.66 -8.76
CA LYS A 46 0.73 -11.68 -9.47
C LYS A 46 -0.10 -10.43 -9.19
N ILE A 47 -0.15 -9.97 -7.94
CA ILE A 47 -0.87 -8.74 -7.59
C ILE A 47 -0.19 -7.51 -8.20
N SER A 48 1.14 -7.49 -8.23
CA SER A 48 1.91 -6.39 -8.80
C SER A 48 1.73 -6.28 -10.32
N VAL A 49 1.72 -7.42 -11.02
CA VAL A 49 1.39 -7.51 -12.45
C VAL A 49 -0.04 -7.03 -12.68
N TYR A 50 -1.00 -7.52 -11.88
CA TYR A 50 -2.41 -7.10 -11.98
C TYR A 50 -2.56 -5.58 -11.82
N ALA A 51 -1.83 -4.97 -10.87
CA ALA A 51 -1.83 -3.53 -10.62
C ALA A 51 -1.18 -2.73 -11.75
N LYS A 52 -0.11 -3.26 -12.36
CA LYS A 52 0.59 -2.66 -13.50
C LYS A 52 -0.29 -2.59 -14.74
N GLU A 53 -1.00 -3.67 -15.04
CA GLU A 53 -1.91 -3.75 -16.19
C GLU A 53 -3.13 -2.84 -16.09
N ARG A 54 -3.47 -2.39 -14.86
CA ARG A 54 -4.70 -1.64 -14.55
C ARG A 54 -4.41 -0.31 -13.89
N VAL A 55 -3.34 0.37 -14.32
CA VAL A 55 -2.90 1.65 -13.74
C VAL A 55 -3.96 2.75 -13.81
N GLU A 56 -4.88 2.68 -14.79
CA GLU A 56 -6.05 3.56 -14.90
C GLU A 56 -7.01 3.46 -13.68
N TYR A 57 -6.94 2.35 -12.93
CA TYR A 57 -7.67 2.12 -11.69
C TYR A 57 -6.77 2.16 -10.45
N ALA A 58 -5.55 2.72 -10.56
CA ALA A 58 -4.55 2.70 -9.48
C ALA A 58 -5.10 3.22 -8.14
N GLY A 59 -5.89 4.30 -8.16
CA GLY A 59 -6.51 4.83 -6.94
C GLY A 59 -7.46 3.85 -6.26
N LEU A 60 -8.23 3.10 -7.04
CA LEU A 60 -9.13 2.06 -6.50
C LEU A 60 -8.33 0.87 -5.95
N ILE A 61 -7.29 0.45 -6.67
CA ILE A 61 -6.42 -0.67 -6.31
C ILE A 61 -5.68 -0.36 -5.01
N ALA A 62 -5.01 0.80 -4.93
CA ALA A 62 -4.31 1.24 -3.73
C ALA A 62 -5.23 1.32 -2.52
N LYS A 63 -6.43 1.88 -2.68
CA LYS A 63 -7.44 1.94 -1.62
C LYS A 63 -7.88 0.55 -1.15
N CYS A 64 -8.07 -0.39 -2.07
CA CYS A 64 -8.47 -1.76 -1.73
C CYS A 64 -7.35 -2.49 -0.95
N ILE A 65 -6.08 -2.31 -1.32
CA ILE A 65 -4.93 -2.89 -0.61
C ILE A 65 -4.74 -2.26 0.78
N LEU A 66 -4.82 -0.93 0.88
CA LEU A 66 -4.64 -0.22 2.15
C LEU A 66 -5.76 -0.47 3.16
N ASN A 67 -6.98 -0.75 2.70
CA ASN A 67 -8.16 -0.89 3.54
C ASN A 67 -8.68 -2.33 3.66
N ASN A 68 -7.94 -3.33 3.16
CA ASN A 68 -8.35 -4.72 3.34
C ASN A 68 -8.31 -5.15 4.83
N GLY A 69 -8.97 -6.25 5.19
CA GLY A 69 -8.94 -6.73 6.58
C GLY A 69 -7.61 -7.36 7.02
N ALA A 70 -6.64 -7.53 6.11
CA ALA A 70 -5.42 -8.29 6.38
C ALA A 70 -4.38 -7.44 7.10
N LYS A 71 -4.20 -7.69 8.39
CA LYS A 71 -3.17 -7.06 9.22
C LYS A 71 -1.81 -7.79 9.17
N SER A 72 -1.56 -8.61 8.14
CA SER A 72 -0.32 -9.37 8.03
C SER A 72 0.80 -8.57 7.35
N ILE A 73 2.07 -8.89 7.69
CA ILE A 73 3.24 -8.36 6.98
C ILE A 73 3.21 -8.68 5.47
N ALA A 74 2.53 -9.76 5.08
CA ALA A 74 2.37 -10.12 3.68
C ALA A 74 1.63 -9.03 2.89
N ASN A 75 0.67 -8.34 3.51
CA ASN A 75 -0.01 -7.19 2.89
C ASN A 75 0.96 -6.01 2.69
N LEU A 76 1.87 -5.77 3.63
CA LEU A 76 2.91 -4.75 3.47
C LEU A 76 3.89 -5.10 2.34
N TYR A 77 4.21 -6.38 2.15
CA TYR A 77 5.02 -6.82 1.00
C TYR A 77 4.31 -6.67 -0.34
N VAL A 78 2.98 -6.77 -0.39
CA VAL A 78 2.21 -6.43 -1.60
C VAL A 78 2.41 -4.96 -1.95
N ILE A 79 2.26 -4.07 -0.96
CA ILE A 79 2.47 -2.62 -1.14
C ILE A 79 3.90 -2.35 -1.62
N ASP A 80 4.89 -2.93 -0.94
CA ASP A 80 6.31 -2.79 -1.28
C ASP A 80 6.63 -3.23 -2.71
N SER A 81 6.09 -4.38 -3.13
CA SER A 81 6.29 -4.88 -4.48
C SER A 81 5.66 -3.97 -5.54
N ILE A 82 4.47 -3.42 -5.29
CA ILE A 82 3.85 -2.45 -6.22
C ILE A 82 4.69 -1.18 -6.31
N ILE A 83 5.19 -0.68 -5.17
CA ILE A 83 6.05 0.49 -5.12
C ILE A 83 7.35 0.27 -5.91
N LYS A 84 8.00 -0.88 -5.72
CA LYS A 84 9.30 -1.17 -6.36
C LYS A 84 9.17 -1.51 -7.85
N ASN A 85 8.15 -2.27 -8.23
CA ASN A 85 8.01 -2.87 -9.56
C ASN A 85 7.08 -2.08 -10.50
N VAL A 86 6.09 -1.35 -9.96
CA VAL A 86 5.14 -0.57 -10.76
C VAL A 86 5.44 0.92 -10.69
N ARG A 87 5.80 1.43 -9.51
CA ARG A 87 6.21 2.83 -9.29
C ARG A 87 5.13 3.84 -9.74
N GLY A 88 5.54 5.06 -10.05
CA GLY A 88 4.67 6.11 -10.59
C GLY A 88 3.59 6.54 -9.60
N VAL A 89 2.35 6.61 -10.08
CA VAL A 89 1.18 7.08 -9.30
C VAL A 89 0.99 6.30 -7.99
N TYR A 90 1.42 5.04 -7.92
CA TYR A 90 1.30 4.24 -6.71
C TYR A 90 2.14 4.76 -5.54
N ILE A 91 3.30 5.38 -5.80
CA ILE A 91 4.13 5.98 -4.73
C ILE A 91 3.32 7.08 -4.04
N THR A 92 2.66 7.93 -4.81
CA THR A 92 1.80 9.01 -4.30
C THR A 92 0.56 8.45 -3.61
N LEU A 93 -0.10 7.44 -4.19
CA LEU A 93 -1.32 6.85 -3.62
C LEU A 93 -1.07 6.09 -2.31
N PHE A 94 0.11 5.51 -2.12
CA PHE A 94 0.51 4.90 -0.86
C PHE A 94 1.13 5.89 0.13
N SER A 95 1.31 7.16 -0.25
CA SER A 95 1.79 8.23 0.66
C SER A 95 0.65 8.91 1.43
N ASP A 96 -0.36 8.14 1.84
CA ASP A 96 -1.56 8.62 2.54
C ASP A 96 -1.51 8.20 4.03
N ARG A 97 -2.26 8.89 4.90
CA ARG A 97 -2.46 8.52 6.32
C ARG A 97 -2.89 7.06 6.50
N SER A 98 -3.60 6.51 5.53
CA SER A 98 -4.02 5.10 5.48
C SER A 98 -2.83 4.13 5.53
N MET A 99 -1.66 4.53 5.01
CA MET A 99 -0.43 3.76 5.07
C MET A 99 0.12 3.69 6.49
N ILE A 100 0.12 4.81 7.20
CA ILE A 100 0.55 4.89 8.61
C ILE A 100 -0.33 3.98 9.47
N ARG A 101 -1.66 4.08 9.30
CA ARG A 101 -2.62 3.23 10.00
C ARG A 101 -2.36 1.75 9.70
N ARG A 102 -2.22 1.38 8.42
CA ARG A 102 -1.97 0.00 8.02
C ARG A 102 -0.69 -0.56 8.63
N PHE A 103 0.40 0.20 8.58
CA PHE A 103 1.68 -0.24 9.14
C PHE A 103 1.57 -0.47 10.64
N SER A 104 0.95 0.48 11.36
CA SER A 104 0.78 0.42 12.82
C SER A 104 -0.12 -0.75 13.23
N GLU A 105 -1.26 -0.95 12.57
CA GLU A 105 -2.16 -2.08 12.84
C GLU A 105 -1.47 -3.44 12.60
N THR A 106 -0.63 -3.55 11.57
CA THR A 106 0.16 -4.75 11.31
C THR A 106 1.21 -4.97 12.40
N PHE A 107 1.87 -3.90 12.85
CA PHE A 107 2.89 -3.96 13.90
C PHE A 107 2.32 -4.41 15.24
N GLU A 108 1.18 -3.86 15.64
CA GLU A 108 0.49 -4.21 16.87
C GLU A 108 0.10 -5.69 16.90
N SER A 109 -0.33 -6.24 15.77
CA SER A 109 -0.69 -7.66 15.64
C SER A 109 0.50 -8.60 15.45
N ALA A 110 1.72 -8.08 15.29
CA ALA A 110 2.90 -8.85 14.96
C ALA A 110 3.68 -9.30 16.20
N GLU A 111 4.18 -10.53 16.16
CA GLU A 111 5.18 -11.07 17.08
C GLU A 111 6.57 -10.48 16.81
N SER A 112 7.49 -10.59 17.78
CA SER A 112 8.82 -9.96 17.76
C SER A 112 9.65 -10.27 16.50
N ASN A 113 9.62 -11.52 16.03
CA ASN A 113 10.30 -11.95 14.81
C ASN A 113 9.76 -11.25 13.54
N ILE A 114 8.45 -10.98 13.49
CA ILE A 114 7.82 -10.26 12.39
C ILE A 114 8.10 -8.76 12.49
N ARG A 115 8.13 -8.19 13.69
CA ARG A 115 8.49 -6.78 13.91
C ARG A 115 9.89 -6.44 13.39
N LEU A 116 10.86 -7.35 13.55
CA LEU A 116 12.19 -7.20 12.94
C LEU A 116 12.14 -7.14 11.40
N LYS A 117 11.30 -7.95 10.76
CA LYS A 117 11.10 -7.89 9.30
C LYS A 117 10.43 -6.59 8.88
N MET A 118 9.48 -6.09 9.68
CA MET A 118 8.84 -4.81 9.46
C MET A 118 9.82 -3.64 9.57
N PHE A 119 10.77 -3.71 10.51
CA PHE A 119 11.85 -2.74 10.63
C PHE A 119 12.68 -2.65 9.34
N THR A 120 13.14 -3.79 8.82
CA THR A 120 13.87 -3.85 7.55
C THR A 120 13.03 -3.33 6.39
N LEU A 121 11.74 -3.69 6.34
CA LEU A 121 10.83 -3.24 5.30
C LEU A 121 10.67 -1.71 5.30
N ARG A 122 10.44 -1.13 6.48
CA ARG A 122 10.33 0.33 6.68
C ARG A 122 11.61 1.05 6.22
N HIS A 123 12.79 0.49 6.48
CA HIS A 123 14.05 1.06 6.02
C HIS A 123 14.20 1.02 4.49
N SER A 124 13.68 -0.03 3.84
CA SER A 124 13.71 -0.13 2.38
C SER A 124 12.88 0.94 1.65
N TRP A 125 12.07 1.71 2.38
CA TRP A 125 11.29 2.83 1.85
C TRP A 125 11.98 4.19 1.97
N ASN A 126 13.17 4.25 2.60
CA ASN A 126 13.99 5.46 2.60
C ASN A 126 14.34 5.84 1.16
N GLY A 127 14.18 7.13 0.81
CA GLY A 127 14.36 7.62 -0.56
C GLY A 127 13.23 7.27 -1.54
N VAL A 128 12.24 6.48 -1.12
CA VAL A 128 11.06 6.15 -1.91
C VAL A 128 9.85 6.97 -1.46
N PHE A 129 9.59 6.97 -0.15
CA PHE A 129 8.58 7.83 0.46
C PHE A 129 9.19 9.10 1.03
N SER A 130 8.33 10.12 1.20
CA SER A 130 8.76 11.36 1.83
C SER A 130 9.25 11.09 3.27
N PRO A 131 10.32 11.75 3.73
CA PRO A 131 10.79 11.62 5.11
C PRO A 131 9.71 11.96 6.15
N ARG A 132 8.75 12.82 5.79
CA ARG A 132 7.60 13.14 6.64
C ARG A 132 6.73 11.93 6.92
N LEU A 133 6.31 11.21 5.87
CA LEU A 133 5.50 10.00 6.02
C LEU A 133 6.24 8.95 6.86
N LEU A 134 7.51 8.77 6.55
CA LEU A 134 8.39 7.80 7.20
C LEU A 134 8.58 8.12 8.69
N ASN A 135 8.80 9.38 9.05
CA ASN A 135 8.88 9.84 10.43
C ASN A 135 7.54 9.69 11.16
N GLU A 136 6.42 9.97 10.50
CA GLU A 136 5.08 9.76 11.09
C GLU A 136 4.81 8.27 11.38
N ILE A 137 5.23 7.35 10.49
CA ILE A 137 5.17 5.90 10.75
C ILE A 137 5.98 5.55 12.00
N ASP A 138 7.23 6.03 12.09
CA ASP A 138 8.09 5.70 13.23
C ASP A 138 7.52 6.23 14.55
N ARG A 139 6.97 7.45 14.53
CA ARG A 139 6.32 8.04 15.70
C ARG A 139 5.10 7.24 16.14
N GLU A 140 4.25 6.80 15.22
CA GLU A 140 3.09 5.98 15.59
C GLU A 140 3.53 4.65 16.21
N ILE A 141 4.53 3.98 15.67
CA ILE A 141 5.05 2.72 16.23
C ILE A 141 5.69 2.96 17.61
N SER A 142 6.44 4.06 17.77
CA SER A 142 7.13 4.37 19.02
C SER A 142 6.19 4.55 20.21
N LYS A 143 4.90 4.82 19.98
CA LYS A 143 3.87 4.85 21.03
C LYS A 143 3.63 3.47 21.65
N SER A 144 3.82 2.41 20.85
CA SER A 144 3.58 1.01 21.24
C SER A 144 4.89 0.26 21.55
N ASP A 145 6.02 0.69 20.97
CA ASP A 145 7.34 0.12 21.22
C ASP A 145 8.38 1.24 21.33
N SER A 146 8.77 1.56 22.57
CA SER A 146 9.75 2.62 22.86
C SER A 146 11.15 2.34 22.31
N ASN A 147 11.46 1.10 21.93
CA ASN A 147 12.74 0.75 21.32
C ASN A 147 12.77 1.00 19.81
N TRP A 148 11.62 1.34 19.20
CA TRP A 148 11.58 1.69 17.79
C TRP A 148 12.24 3.05 17.56
N PRO A 149 13.32 3.13 16.75
CA PRO A 149 14.02 4.38 16.55
C PRO A 149 13.19 5.32 15.66
N VAL A 150 12.95 6.53 16.16
CA VAL A 150 12.35 7.61 15.37
C VAL A 150 13.45 8.32 14.61
N MET A 151 13.56 8.07 13.30
CA MET A 151 14.61 8.68 12.49
C MET A 151 14.33 10.17 12.27
N GLU A 152 15.31 11.02 12.54
CA GLU A 152 15.27 12.45 12.25
C GLU A 152 15.30 12.70 10.74
N PHE A 153 14.59 13.74 10.29
CA PHE A 153 14.44 14.10 8.88
C PHE A 153 15.79 14.20 8.14
N GLU A 154 16.80 14.83 8.74
CA GLU A 154 18.12 15.05 8.14
C GLU A 154 18.88 13.75 7.87
N LYS A 155 18.80 12.80 8.81
CA LYS A 155 19.44 11.47 8.68
C LYS A 155 18.75 10.63 7.59
N ILE A 156 17.44 10.76 7.41
CA ILE A 156 16.71 10.06 6.34
C ILE A 156 17.21 10.52 4.96
N TYR A 157 17.43 11.82 4.77
CA TYR A 157 17.99 12.36 3.53
C TYR A 157 19.43 11.91 3.30
N SER A 158 20.31 11.96 4.30
CA SER A 158 21.71 11.55 4.14
C SER A 158 21.86 10.06 3.78
N TYR A 159 21.04 9.18 4.38
CA TYR A 159 21.00 7.75 4.02
C TYR A 159 20.54 7.53 2.57
N SER A 160 19.57 8.29 2.08
CA SER A 160 19.07 8.15 0.70
C SER A 160 20.10 8.57 -0.35
N VAL A 161 20.88 9.62 -0.08
CA VAL A 161 21.96 10.12 -0.96
C VAL A 161 23.12 9.13 -1.01
N SER A 162 23.46 8.49 0.12
CA SER A 162 24.60 7.56 0.22
C SER A 162 24.42 6.24 -0.54
N ILE A 163 23.20 5.86 -0.92
CA ILE A 163 22.92 4.65 -1.73
C ILE A 163 23.00 4.92 -3.25
N HIS A 164 23.11 6.19 -3.66
CA HIS A 164 23.16 6.62 -5.06
C HIS A 164 24.54 7.18 -5.48
N GLN A 165 25.58 6.95 -4.67
CA GLN A 165 27.00 7.11 -5.03
C GLN A 165 27.65 5.73 -5.14
#